data_AF-A0A842ZNS5-F1
#
_entry.id   AF-A0A842ZNS5-F1
#
_cell.length_a   1.000
_cell.length_b   1.000
_cell.length_c   1.000
_cell.angle_alpha   90.00
_cell.angle_beta   90.00
_cell.angle_gamma   90.00
#
_symmetry.space_group_name_H-M   'P 1'
#
loop_
_entity.id
_entity.type
_entity.pdbx_description
1 polymer ?
#
loop_
_entity_poly.entity_id
_entity_poly.type
_entity_poly.pdbx_seq_one_letter_code
_entity_poly.pdbx_strand_id
1 'polypeptide(L)'
;MLKPKIKVGHYYELKLKEDYKIPFAVLYGFERGKNKDVYTVMMYTGTDNFEFPIEEFQFDTWVKEGRIKEITSDELLVYALKIQGLIF
;
A
#
# COMPACT_ATOMS: atom_id res chain seq x y z
N MET A 1 14.39 11.74 -14.70
CA MET A 1 13.19 10.92 -14.39
C MET A 1 12.56 11.51 -13.14
N LEU A 2 11.30 11.93 -13.20
CA LEU A 2 10.55 12.40 -12.03
C LEU A 2 10.47 11.24 -11.03
N LYS A 3 10.99 11.42 -9.81
CA LYS A 3 10.79 10.45 -8.73
C LYS A 3 9.29 10.33 -8.48
N PRO A 4 8.71 9.13 -8.42
CA PRO A 4 7.30 8.97 -8.11
C PRO A 4 7.09 9.38 -6.65
N LYS A 5 6.55 10.58 -6.45
CA LYS A 5 6.09 11.03 -5.14
C LYS A 5 4.94 10.12 -4.70
N ILE A 6 5.01 9.63 -3.47
CA ILE A 6 3.94 8.88 -2.83
C ILE A 6 2.60 9.65 -2.93
N LYS A 7 1.54 8.96 -3.34
CA LYS A 7 0.22 9.56 -3.55
C LYS A 7 -0.76 9.09 -2.47
N VAL A 8 -1.20 10.03 -1.63
CA VAL A 8 -2.22 9.73 -0.60
C VAL A 8 -3.57 9.48 -1.25
N GLY A 9 -4.32 8.50 -0.73
CA GLY A 9 -5.61 8.09 -1.26
C GLY A 9 -5.51 7.16 -2.47
N HIS A 10 -4.30 6.75 -2.86
CA HIS A 10 -4.08 5.76 -3.90
C HIS A 10 -3.80 4.38 -3.32
N TYR A 11 -4.02 3.37 -4.16
CA TYR A 11 -3.86 1.96 -3.85
C TYR A 11 -2.70 1.37 -4.63
N TYR A 12 -1.99 0.44 -4.00
CA TYR A 12 -0.84 -0.21 -4.58
C TYR A 12 -0.86 -1.69 -4.24
N GLU A 13 -0.30 -2.51 -5.13
CA GLU A 13 0.03 -3.91 -4.87
C GLU A 13 1.52 -4.01 -4.54
N LEU A 14 1.88 -4.56 -3.38
CA LEU A 14 3.24 -4.88 -2.98
C LEU A 14 3.55 -6.35 -3.27
N LYS A 15 4.59 -6.60 -4.05
CA LYS A 15 5.20 -7.93 -4.23
C LYS A 15 6.14 -8.25 -3.07
N LEU A 16 5.79 -9.29 -2.32
CA LEU A 16 6.64 -9.90 -1.29
C LEU A 16 7.52 -11.01 -1.92
N LYS A 17 8.32 -11.67 -1.07
CA LYS A 17 9.03 -12.89 -1.47
C LYS A 17 8.02 -13.97 -1.88
N GLU A 18 8.42 -14.89 -2.76
CA GLU A 18 7.61 -16.05 -3.16
C GLU A 18 6.29 -15.70 -3.88
N ASP A 19 6.30 -14.66 -4.73
CA ASP A 19 5.17 -14.21 -5.57
C ASP A 19 3.87 -13.82 -4.81
N TYR A 20 3.92 -13.73 -3.48
CA TYR A 20 2.82 -13.19 -2.70
C TYR A 20 2.63 -11.69 -2.97
N LYS A 21 1.37 -11.30 -3.15
CA LYS A 21 0.94 -9.93 -3.43
C LYS A 21 0.00 -9.47 -2.33
N ILE A 22 0.29 -8.30 -1.76
CA ILE A 22 -0.55 -7.67 -0.74
C ILE A 22 -0.89 -6.27 -1.22
N PRO A 23 -2.18 -5.93 -1.39
CA PRO A 23 -2.58 -4.59 -1.69
C PRO A 23 -2.57 -3.74 -0.43
N PHE A 24 -2.32 -2.47 -0.64
CA PHE A 24 -2.28 -1.50 0.42
C PHE A 24 -2.73 -0.11 -0.03
N ALA A 25 -3.32 0.63 0.90
CA ALA A 25 -3.69 2.03 0.69
C ALA A 25 -2.66 2.95 1.36
N VAL A 26 -2.37 4.09 0.73
CA VAL A 26 -1.57 5.15 1.34
C VAL A 26 -2.48 6.18 1.98
N LEU A 27 -2.30 6.39 3.29
CA LEU A 27 -3.04 7.34 4.12
C LEU A 27 -2.07 8.39 4.69
N TYR A 28 -2.57 9.57 5.07
CA TYR A 28 -1.79 10.53 5.85
C TYR A 28 -1.61 10.01 7.28
N GLY A 29 -0.37 9.89 7.74
CA GLY A 29 -0.07 9.66 9.14
C GLY A 29 0.00 11.00 9.88
N PHE A 30 -0.78 11.16 10.95
CA PHE A 30 -0.70 12.33 11.82
C PHE A 30 0.19 12.00 13.03
N GLU A 31 1.46 12.38 12.98
CA GLU A 31 2.33 12.31 14.17
C GLU A 31 2.31 13.64 14.93
N ARG A 32 2.04 13.61 16.25
CA ARG A 32 2.08 14.81 17.10
C ARG A 32 3.54 15.23 17.32
N GLY A 33 3.95 16.31 16.65
CA GLY A 33 5.21 17.00 16.94
C GLY A 33 6.24 16.84 15.83
N LYS A 34 6.29 17.86 14.97
CA LYS A 34 7.23 18.11 13.85
C LYS A 34 6.80 17.54 12.51
N ASN A 35 6.51 18.48 11.60
CA ASN A 35 6.41 18.34 10.15
C ASN A 35 7.35 17.27 9.57
N LYS A 36 6.84 16.07 9.39
CA LYS A 36 7.37 15.09 8.46
C LYS A 36 6.18 14.51 7.72
N ASP A 37 6.34 14.36 6.41
CA ASP A 37 5.41 13.64 5.56
C ASP A 37 5.45 12.16 5.96
N VAL A 38 4.80 11.83 7.08
CA VAL A 38 4.63 10.47 7.56
C VAL A 38 3.40 9.91 6.87
N TYR A 39 3.57 8.80 6.16
CA TYR A 39 2.47 8.11 5.50
C TYR A 39 2.16 6.86 6.28
N THR A 40 0.89 6.49 6.36
CA THR A 40 0.48 5.20 6.90
C THR A 40 0.07 4.31 5.75
N VAL A 41 0.53 3.06 5.78
CA VAL A 41 0.07 2.05 4.85
C VAL A 41 -0.94 1.16 5.55
N MET A 42 -2.12 1.01 4.96
CA MET A 42 -3.11 0.02 5.37
C MET A 42 -3.00 -1.19 4.45
N MET A 43 -2.49 -2.31 4.96
CA MET A 43 -2.44 -3.60 4.27
C MET A 43 -3.70 -4.40 4.53
N TYR A 44 -4.28 -4.94 3.46
CA TYR A 44 -5.44 -5.81 3.53
C TYR A 44 -4.98 -7.26 3.42
N THR A 45 -5.28 -8.07 4.44
CA THR A 45 -5.06 -9.52 4.41
C THR A 45 -6.39 -10.25 4.44
N GLY A 46 -6.37 -11.57 4.37
CA GLY A 46 -7.59 -12.35 4.41
C GLY A 46 -8.32 -12.40 5.73
N THR A 47 -7.57 -12.21 6.81
CA THR A 47 -8.08 -12.38 8.17
C THR A 47 -8.07 -11.08 8.95
N ASP A 48 -7.28 -10.08 8.54
CA ASP A 48 -7.09 -8.85 9.28
C ASP A 48 -6.56 -7.69 8.42
N ASN A 49 -6.59 -6.47 8.97
CA ASN A 49 -5.98 -5.29 8.36
C ASN A 49 -4.85 -4.77 9.26
N PHE A 50 -3.70 -4.45 8.66
CA PHE A 50 -2.55 -3.93 9.39
C PHE A 50 -2.21 -2.52 8.94
N GLU A 51 -2.09 -1.61 9.91
CA GLU A 51 -1.62 -0.25 9.68
C GLU A 51 -0.22 -0.09 10.25
N PHE A 52 0.70 0.45 9.45
CA PHE A 52 2.03 0.81 9.92
C PHE A 52 2.54 2.06 9.20
N PRO A 53 3.33 2.89 9.88
CA PRO A 53 3.94 4.05 9.24
C PRO A 53 4.97 3.59 8.20
N ILE A 54 5.06 4.35 7.12
CA ILE A 54 6.13 4.22 6.13
C ILE A 54 6.80 5.57 5.92
N GLU A 55 8.11 5.51 5.69
CA GLU A 55 8.88 6.65 5.25
C GLU A 55 8.89 6.74 3.72
N GLU A 56 8.97 7.96 3.17
CA GLU A 56 9.03 8.18 1.72
C GLU A 56 10.18 7.42 1.05
N PHE A 57 11.34 7.32 1.72
CA PHE A 57 12.50 6.58 1.16
C PHE A 57 12.19 5.09 0.93
N GLN A 58 11.38 4.48 1.80
CA GLN A 58 11.04 3.07 1.71
C GLN A 58 10.09 2.84 0.54
N PHE A 59 9.12 3.74 0.35
CA PHE A 59 8.25 3.73 -0.82
C PHE A 59 9.05 3.88 -2.13
N ASP A 60 9.93 4.88 -2.19
CA ASP A 60 10.85 5.12 -3.31
C ASP A 60 11.69 3.89 -3.65
N THR A 61 12.15 3.17 -2.63
CA THR A 61 12.95 1.95 -2.77
C THR A 61 12.12 0.84 -3.41
N TRP A 62 10.89 0.62 -2.94
CA TRP A 62 9.99 -0.36 -3.53
C TRP A 62 9.63 -0.03 -4.98
N VAL A 63 9.47 1.25 -5.34
CA VAL A 63 9.25 1.64 -6.73
C VAL A 63 10.47 1.32 -7.60
N LYS A 64 11.67 1.68 -7.15
CA LYS A 64 12.93 1.39 -7.88
C LYS A 64 13.18 -0.10 -8.05
N GLU A 65 12.82 -0.90 -7.04
CA GLU A 65 12.91 -2.36 -7.08
C GLU A 65 11.81 -3.02 -7.92
N GLY A 66 10.85 -2.25 -8.45
CA GLY A 66 9.71 -2.79 -9.20
C GLY A 66 8.78 -3.65 -8.35
N ARG A 67 8.77 -3.43 -7.02
CA ARG A 67 8.00 -4.21 -6.05
C ARG A 67 6.60 -3.67 -5.82
N ILE A 68 6.33 -2.42 -6.17
CA ILE A 68 4.99 -1.86 -6.07
C ILE A 68 4.43 -1.45 -7.43
N LYS A 69 3.13 -1.67 -7.60
CA LYS A 69 2.35 -1.27 -8.77
C LYS A 69 1.09 -0.57 -8.29
N GLU A 70 0.76 0.58 -8.85
CA GLU A 70 -0.52 1.26 -8.58
C GLU A 70 -1.69 0.42 -9.10
N ILE A 71 -2.75 0.29 -8.31
CA ILE A 71 -3.99 -0.42 -8.63
C ILE A 71 -5.20 0.49 -8.39
N THR A 72 -6.33 0.12 -8.96
CA THR A 72 -7.61 0.83 -8.83
C THR A 72 -8.38 0.40 -7.59
N SER A 73 -9.35 1.22 -7.16
CA SER A 73 -10.29 0.86 -6.10
C SER A 73 -11.06 -0.43 -6.40
N ASP A 74 -11.41 -0.66 -7.68
CA ASP A 74 -12.15 -1.85 -8.11
C ASP A 74 -11.29 -3.11 -7.99
N GLU A 75 -10.02 -3.05 -8.38
CA GLU A 75 -9.06 -4.15 -8.18
C GLU A 75 -8.87 -4.47 -6.69
N LEU A 76 -8.80 -3.45 -5.83
CA LEU A 76 -8.74 -3.64 -4.38
C LEU A 76 -10.02 -4.30 -3.85
N LEU A 77 -11.20 -3.85 -4.29
CA LEU A 77 -12.48 -4.42 -3.88
C LEU A 77 -12.58 -5.89 -4.29
N VAL A 78 -12.21 -6.23 -5.52
CA VAL A 78 -12.16 -7.62 -5.99
C VAL A 78 -11.22 -8.46 -5.12
N TYR A 79 -10.04 -7.94 -4.79
CA TYR A 79 -9.12 -8.62 -3.88
C TYR A 79 -9.76 -8.87 -2.51
N ALA A 80 -10.36 -7.85 -1.89
CA ALA A 80 -10.99 -7.98 -0.58
C ALA A 80 -12.14 -9.00 -0.58
N LEU A 81 -13.00 -8.95 -1.60
CA LEU A 81 -14.12 -9.89 -1.75
C LEU A 81 -13.64 -11.33 -2.00
N LYS A 82 -12.55 -11.52 -2.78
CA LYS A 82 -11.96 -12.85 -3.01
C LYS A 82 -11.47 -13.48 -1.71
N ILE A 83 -10.77 -12.72 -0.87
CA ILE A 83 -10.24 -13.34 0.34
C ILE A 83 -11.33 -13.60 1.39
N GLN A 84 -12.41 -12.82 1.39
CA GLN A 84 -13.59 -13.12 2.20
C GLN A 84 -14.42 -14.30 1.66
N GLY A 85 -14.04 -14.89 0.51
CA GLY A 85 -14.77 -15.98 -0.12
C GLY A 85 -16.13 -15.56 -0.69
N LEU A 86 -16.33 -14.26 -0.93
CA LEU A 86 -17.58 -13.70 -1.45
C LEU A 86 -17.68 -13.78 -2.98
N ILE A 87 -16.54 -13.92 -3.66
CA ILE A 87 -16.45 -14.11 -5.11
C ILE A 87 -15.34 -15.12 -5.45
N PHE A 88 -15.48 -15.81 -6.59
CA PHE A 88 -14.57 -16.87 -7.07
C PHE A 88 -13.62 -16.37 -8.17
#